data_AF-A0A923QCG7-F1
#
_entry.id   AF-A0A923QCG7-F1
#
_cell.length_a   1.000
_cell.length_b   1.000
_cell.length_c   1.000
_cell.angle_alpha   90.00
_cell.angle_beta   90.00
_cell.angle_gamma   90.00
#
_symmetry.space_group_name_H-M   'P 1'
#
loop_
_entity.id
_entity.type
_entity.pdbx_description
1 polymer ?
#
loop_
_entity_poly.entity_id
_entity_poly.type
_entity_poly.pdbx_seq_one_letter_code
_entity_poly.pdbx_strand_id
1 'polypeptide(L)'
;MNLSTDGCEVHHVPAGHAALAALTACSPGHWHCLALRDGAAGYEASDALSEVFIDAFVAAGEPVDMAVFRHRDPDNGFSVHWFSPAAHSVATQWHAAECDQPSSADGLSLLLGDDEAWRVLFPVPAAGSQAVGRQIKVR
;
A
#
# COMPACT_ATOMS: atom_id res chain seq x y z
N MET A 1 -38.61 -0.46 22.77
CA MET A 1 -38.59 0.07 21.39
C MET A 1 -37.23 0.73 21.22
N ASN A 2 -36.29 0.02 20.57
CA ASN A 2 -34.93 0.51 20.34
C ASN A 2 -34.92 1.32 19.05
N LEU A 3 -34.32 2.52 19.09
CA LEU A 3 -34.00 3.32 17.92
C LEU A 3 -32.49 3.57 17.91
N SER A 4 -31.92 3.27 16.75
CA SER A 4 -30.51 3.17 16.41
C SER A 4 -29.67 4.40 16.72
N THR A 5 -28.50 4.15 17.30
CA THR A 5 -27.32 5.00 17.21
C THR A 5 -26.53 4.61 15.96
N ASP A 6 -26.63 5.41 14.90
CA ASP A 6 -25.58 5.52 13.88
C ASP A 6 -25.41 7.00 13.57
N GLY A 7 -24.22 7.49 13.88
CA GLY A 7 -23.85 8.89 13.80
C GLY A 7 -22.37 8.99 14.10
N CYS A 8 -21.55 8.75 13.08
CA CYS A 8 -20.11 9.00 13.11
C CYS A 8 -19.89 10.51 13.34
N GLU A 9 -19.69 10.89 14.60
CA GLU A 9 -19.24 12.21 14.99
C GLU A 9 -17.72 12.28 14.80
N VAL A 10 -17.28 13.14 13.88
CA VAL A 10 -15.87 13.42 13.63
C VAL A 10 -15.28 14.20 14.80
N HIS A 11 -14.48 13.53 15.63
CA HIS A 11 -13.72 14.18 16.69
C HIS A 11 -12.47 14.85 16.12
N HIS A 12 -12.40 16.16 16.31
CA HIS A 12 -11.23 17.00 16.10
C HIS A 12 -10.07 16.50 16.98
N VAL A 13 -8.95 16.11 16.39
CA VAL A 13 -7.75 15.66 17.13
C VAL A 13 -6.86 16.88 17.44
N PRO A 14 -6.67 17.29 18.70
CA PRO A 14 -5.62 18.25 19.03
C PRO A 14 -4.25 17.58 19.02
N ALA A 15 -3.25 18.33 18.54
CA ALA A 15 -1.86 17.95 18.52
C ALA A 15 -1.34 17.56 19.92
N GLY A 16 -0.66 16.43 19.98
CA GLY A 16 0.06 15.96 21.15
C GLY A 16 -0.48 14.63 21.66
N HIS A 17 0.46 13.74 21.95
CA HIS A 17 0.34 12.38 22.48
C HIS A 17 0.47 11.27 21.43
N ALA A 18 1.57 10.54 21.59
CA ALA A 18 1.78 9.20 21.07
C ALA A 18 0.52 8.34 21.23
N ALA A 19 0.08 7.74 20.13
CA ALA A 19 -0.95 6.71 20.11
C ALA A 19 -0.33 5.49 19.42
N LEU A 20 0.16 4.50 20.18
CA LEU A 20 -0.62 3.34 20.64
C LEU A 20 -1.44 2.69 19.52
N ALA A 21 -0.93 1.53 19.11
CA ALA A 21 -1.57 0.43 18.39
C ALA A 21 -3.10 0.55 18.25
N ALA A 22 -3.56 0.91 17.07
CA ALA A 22 -4.93 0.64 16.65
C ALA A 22 -4.99 -0.78 16.08
N LEU A 23 -5.53 -1.68 16.90
CA LEU A 23 -6.11 -2.95 16.47
C LEU A 23 -7.01 -2.70 15.24
N THR A 24 -6.61 -3.16 14.06
CA THR A 24 -7.51 -3.22 12.89
C THR A 24 -7.52 -4.64 12.36
N ALA A 25 -8.69 -5.26 12.52
CA ALA A 25 -9.04 -6.55 11.99
C ALA A 25 -9.02 -6.56 10.46
N CYS A 26 -8.82 -7.75 9.90
CA CYS A 26 -8.79 -8.10 8.48
C CYS A 26 -9.90 -7.40 7.65
N SER A 27 -9.57 -6.26 7.06
CA SER A 27 -10.27 -5.67 5.91
C SER A 27 -9.19 -5.09 5.02
N PRO A 28 -9.24 -5.33 3.69
CA PRO A 28 -8.17 -4.93 2.78
C PRO A 28 -8.11 -3.41 2.80
N GLY A 29 -7.12 -2.86 3.49
CA GLY A 29 -6.95 -1.43 3.59
C GLY A 29 -6.89 -0.83 2.20
N HIS A 30 -7.47 0.36 2.04
CA HIS A 30 -7.57 1.04 0.76
C HIS A 30 -6.15 1.36 0.27
N TRP A 31 -5.77 0.81 -0.88
CA TRP A 31 -4.52 1.17 -1.53
C TRP A 31 -4.68 2.54 -2.17
N HIS A 32 -3.59 3.27 -2.27
CA HIS A 32 -3.58 4.55 -2.96
C HIS A 32 -2.52 4.53 -4.05
N CYS A 33 -2.73 5.30 -5.12
CA CYS A 33 -1.74 5.45 -6.17
C CYS A 33 -1.60 6.88 -6.66
N LEU A 34 -0.38 7.17 -7.08
CA LEU A 34 0.05 8.46 -7.60
C LEU A 34 0.85 8.23 -8.89
N ALA A 35 0.38 8.83 -9.98
CA ALA A 35 1.12 8.85 -11.24
C ALA A 35 2.05 10.06 -11.28
N LEU A 36 3.35 9.81 -11.40
CA LEU A 36 4.37 10.84 -11.58
C LEU A 36 4.92 10.77 -13.00
N ARG A 37 5.01 11.90 -13.70
CA ARG A 37 5.64 11.95 -15.03
C ARG A 37 7.14 11.69 -14.91
N ASP A 38 7.68 10.80 -15.74
CA ASP A 38 9.12 10.52 -15.78
C ASP A 38 9.86 11.73 -16.41
N GLY A 39 11.05 12.03 -15.89
CA GLY A 39 11.80 13.25 -16.17
C GLY A 39 12.24 13.95 -14.88
N ALA A 40 12.99 15.05 -14.98
CA ALA A 40 13.60 15.72 -13.82
C ALA A 40 12.60 15.98 -12.69
N ALA A 41 11.43 16.53 -13.01
CA ALA A 41 10.36 16.80 -12.03
C ALA A 41 9.81 15.52 -11.37
N GLY A 42 9.78 14.39 -12.08
CA GLY A 42 9.35 13.11 -11.51
C GLY A 42 10.39 12.48 -10.59
N TYR A 43 11.67 12.65 -10.91
CA TYR A 43 12.77 12.23 -10.04
C TYR A 43 12.80 13.06 -8.76
N GLU A 44 12.69 14.39 -8.87
CA GLU A 44 12.60 15.27 -7.68
C GLU A 44 11.36 14.95 -6.83
N ALA A 45 10.21 14.68 -7.46
CA ALA A 45 9.01 14.27 -6.73
C ALA A 45 9.19 12.91 -6.03
N SER A 46 9.87 11.95 -6.67
CA SER A 46 10.16 10.64 -6.06
C SER A 46 11.15 10.76 -4.89
N ASP A 47 12.10 11.69 -4.97
CA ASP A 47 13.09 11.93 -3.91
C ASP A 47 12.40 12.58 -2.69
N ALA A 48 11.61 13.63 -2.92
CA ALA A 48 10.81 14.26 -1.87
C ALA A 48 9.80 13.27 -1.24
N LEU A 49 9.23 12.36 -2.04
CA LEU A 49 8.37 11.29 -1.54
C LEU A 49 9.13 10.37 -0.58
N SER A 50 10.38 10.06 -0.91
CA SER A 50 11.26 9.21 -0.11
C SER A 50 11.59 9.86 1.23
N GLU A 51 11.89 11.16 1.24
CA GLU A 51 12.13 11.91 2.49
C GLU A 51 10.90 11.88 3.41
N VAL A 52 9.73 12.26 2.87
CA VAL A 52 8.46 12.27 3.65
C VAL A 52 8.09 10.87 4.14
N PHE A 53 8.36 9.84 3.33
CA PHE A 53 8.12 8.46 3.72
C PHE A 53 9.03 8.03 4.86
N ILE A 54 10.32 8.36 4.83
CA ILE A 54 11.28 7.97 5.88
C ILE A 54 10.85 8.55 7.23
N ASP A 55 10.47 9.83 7.27
CA ASP A 55 9.95 10.47 8.49
C ASP A 55 8.70 9.75 9.00
N ALA A 56 7.76 9.42 8.11
CA ALA A 56 6.53 8.70 8.47
C ALA A 56 6.80 7.25 8.91
N PHE A 57 7.74 6.56 8.27
CA PHE A 57 8.12 5.18 8.56
C PHE A 57 8.78 5.07 9.93
N VAL A 58 9.72 5.97 10.23
CA VAL A 58 10.35 6.05 11.56
C VAL A 58 9.32 6.42 12.63
N ALA A 59 8.43 7.40 12.36
CA ALA A 59 7.39 7.80 13.29
C ALA A 59 6.38 6.66 13.59
N ALA A 60 6.13 5.78 12.62
CA ALA A 60 5.26 4.61 12.76
C ALA A 60 5.94 3.40 13.43
N GLY A 61 7.25 3.47 13.71
CA GLY A 61 8.01 2.37 14.31
C GLY A 61 8.45 1.31 13.30
N GLU A 62 8.70 1.72 12.05
CA GLU A 62 9.24 0.88 10.98
C GLU A 62 8.39 -0.36 10.65
N PRO A 63 7.08 -0.20 10.39
CA PRO A 63 6.17 -1.32 10.12
C PRO A 63 6.48 -2.01 8.79
N VAL A 64 6.62 -3.34 8.82
CA VAL A 64 6.95 -4.16 7.64
C VAL A 64 5.89 -4.12 6.53
N ASP A 65 4.64 -3.81 6.86
CA ASP A 65 3.54 -3.66 5.92
C ASP A 65 3.44 -2.25 5.31
N MET A 66 4.34 -1.33 5.70
CA MET A 66 4.45 0.01 5.11
C MET A 66 5.51 0.02 4.01
N ALA A 67 5.02 -0.01 2.78
CA ALA A 67 5.82 0.06 1.57
C ALA A 67 5.19 0.93 0.48
N VAL A 68 6.04 1.42 -0.42
CA VAL A 68 5.68 2.07 -1.67
C VAL A 68 6.25 1.28 -2.83
N PHE A 69 5.38 0.82 -3.71
CA PHE A 69 5.76 0.12 -4.94
C PHE A 69 5.70 1.08 -6.11
N ARG A 70 6.58 0.91 -7.09
CA ARG A 70 6.63 1.70 -8.31
C ARG A 70 6.60 0.81 -9.53
N HIS A 71 5.78 1.15 -10.50
CA HIS A 71 5.83 0.63 -11.86
C HIS A 71 6.20 1.79 -12.77
N ARG A 72 7.30 1.65 -13.51
CA ARG A 72 7.67 2.59 -14.55
C ARG A 72 7.06 2.11 -15.86
N ASP A 73 6.31 2.99 -16.50
CA ASP A 73 5.83 2.79 -17.86
C ASP A 73 6.81 3.50 -18.82
N PRO A 74 7.74 2.78 -19.46
CA PRO A 74 8.74 3.38 -20.34
C PRO A 74 8.13 3.91 -21.64
N ASP A 75 6.99 3.37 -22.06
CA ASP A 75 6.34 3.72 -23.32
C ASP A 75 5.61 5.07 -23.22
N ASN A 76 5.03 5.35 -22.07
CA ASN A 76 4.26 6.57 -21.81
C ASN A 76 5.02 7.63 -21.00
N GLY A 77 6.20 7.30 -20.47
CA GLY A 77 7.05 8.23 -19.74
C GLY A 77 6.41 8.71 -18.43
N PHE A 78 5.76 7.80 -17.71
CA PHE A 78 5.28 8.05 -16.35
C PHE A 78 5.54 6.82 -15.47
N SER A 79 5.58 7.03 -14.17
CA SER A 79 5.70 5.98 -13.17
C SER A 79 4.53 6.07 -12.21
N VAL A 80 3.85 4.95 -11.99
CA VAL A 80 2.77 4.84 -11.01
C VAL A 80 3.38 4.33 -9.71
N HIS A 81 3.05 5.01 -8.62
CA HIS A 81 3.49 4.70 -7.27
C HIS A 81 2.29 4.24 -6.46
N TRP A 82 2.32 3.03 -5.91
CA TRP A 82 1.28 2.50 -5.04
C TRP A 82 1.74 2.51 -3.59
N PHE A 83 0.89 3.07 -2.74
CA PHE A 83 1.05 3.14 -1.32
C PHE A 83 0.26 2.00 -0.68
N SER A 84 0.96 1.21 0.12
CA SER A 84 0.34 0.25 1.03
C SER A 84 -0.62 0.96 2.01
N PRO A 85 -1.59 0.23 2.59
CA PRO A 85 -2.51 0.82 3.55
C PRO A 85 -1.83 1.41 4.79
N ALA A 86 -0.73 0.82 5.24
CA ALA A 86 0.07 1.36 6.34
C ALA A 86 0.75 2.69 5.97
N ALA A 87 0.94 2.98 4.67
CA ALA A 87 1.44 4.25 4.15
C ALA A 87 0.33 5.29 3.85
N HIS A 88 -0.90 5.09 4.33
CA HIS A 88 -2.03 5.99 4.07
C HIS A 88 -1.77 7.46 4.44
N SER A 89 -1.04 7.71 5.53
CA SER A 89 -0.65 9.07 5.95
C SER A 89 0.26 9.77 4.92
N VAL A 90 1.13 9.02 4.25
CA VAL A 90 2.01 9.55 3.18
C VAL A 90 1.17 9.78 1.92
N ALA A 91 0.32 8.81 1.56
CA ALA A 91 -0.58 8.92 0.41
C ALA A 91 -1.49 10.16 0.49
N THR A 92 -2.04 10.44 1.68
CA THR A 92 -2.92 11.60 1.91
C THR A 92 -2.18 12.92 1.76
N GLN A 93 -0.94 13.02 2.25
CA GLN A 93 -0.11 14.23 2.09
C GLN A 93 0.19 14.53 0.61
N TRP A 94 0.28 13.48 -0.20
CA TRP A 94 0.56 13.57 -1.63
C TRP A 94 -0.71 13.61 -2.49
N HIS A 95 -1.89 13.70 -1.87
CA HIS A 95 -3.19 13.67 -2.55
C HIS A 95 -3.33 12.49 -3.53
N ALA A 96 -2.75 11.33 -3.16
CA ALA A 96 -2.84 10.12 -3.97
C ALA A 96 -4.29 9.63 -4.02
N ALA A 97 -4.72 9.16 -5.19
CA ALA A 97 -6.07 8.65 -5.39
C ALA A 97 -6.20 7.26 -4.77
N GLU A 98 -7.38 6.94 -4.22
CA GLU A 98 -7.70 5.54 -3.87
C GLU A 98 -7.70 4.68 -5.13
N CYS A 99 -7.13 3.48 -5.03
CA CYS A 99 -7.15 2.51 -6.11
C CYS A 99 -7.00 1.08 -5.61
N ASP A 100 -7.13 0.13 -6.54
CA ASP A 100 -6.99 -1.28 -6.24
C ASP A 100 -5.54 -1.64 -5.92
N GLN A 101 -5.39 -2.70 -5.13
CA GLN A 101 -4.10 -3.33 -4.88
C GLN A 101 -3.46 -3.73 -6.21
N PRO A 102 -2.19 -3.34 -6.48
CA PRO A 102 -1.56 -3.71 -7.74
C PRO A 102 -1.23 -5.21 -7.74
N SER A 103 -1.13 -5.85 -8.91
CA SER A 103 -0.77 -7.27 -8.96
C SER A 103 0.75 -7.44 -8.94
N SER A 104 1.27 -8.40 -8.17
CA SER A 104 2.70 -8.67 -8.08
C SER A 104 3.34 -9.15 -9.40
N ALA A 105 2.52 -9.44 -10.43
CA ALA A 105 2.99 -9.82 -11.76
C ALA A 105 3.29 -8.60 -12.68
N ASP A 106 2.87 -7.39 -12.32
CA ASP A 106 2.88 -6.21 -13.20
C ASP A 106 4.22 -5.46 -13.23
N GLY A 107 5.37 -6.14 -13.09
CA GLY A 107 6.68 -5.47 -13.19
C GLY A 107 6.92 -4.40 -12.11
N LEU A 108 6.22 -4.51 -10.98
CA LEU A 108 6.36 -3.63 -9.82
C LEU A 108 7.77 -3.77 -9.21
N SER A 109 8.32 -2.65 -8.77
CA SER A 109 9.57 -2.57 -8.00
C SER A 109 9.30 -1.93 -6.64
N LEU A 110 9.93 -2.42 -5.58
CA LEU A 110 9.87 -1.75 -4.28
C LEU A 110 10.69 -0.46 -4.35
N LEU A 111 10.05 0.68 -4.09
CA LEU A 111 10.73 1.98 -4.02
C LEU A 111 11.15 2.30 -2.59
N LEU A 112 10.25 2.07 -1.62
CA LEU A 112 10.43 2.43 -0.21
C LEU A 112 9.76 1.37 0.68
N GLY A 113 10.36 1.09 1.84
CA GLY A 113 9.90 0.07 2.79
C GLY A 113 10.84 -1.13 2.85
N ASP A 114 10.41 -2.15 3.58
CA ASP A 114 11.18 -3.38 3.78
C ASP A 114 10.94 -4.41 2.66
N ASP A 115 11.96 -5.19 2.28
CA ASP A 115 11.80 -6.27 1.30
C ASP A 115 10.78 -7.34 1.76
N GLU A 116 10.61 -7.53 3.07
CA GLU A 116 9.58 -8.40 3.63
C GLU A 116 8.16 -7.90 3.36
N ALA A 117 7.97 -6.61 3.03
CA ALA A 117 6.67 -6.07 2.64
C ALA A 117 6.07 -6.81 1.44
N TRP A 118 6.90 -7.32 0.51
CA TRP A 118 6.44 -8.17 -0.58
C TRP A 118 5.69 -9.40 -0.09
N ARG A 119 6.18 -10.05 0.97
CA ARG A 119 5.57 -11.27 1.51
C ARG A 119 4.31 -10.98 2.30
N VAL A 120 4.28 -9.83 2.99
CA VAL A 120 3.15 -9.42 3.84
C VAL A 120 2.00 -8.88 2.99
N LEU A 121 2.30 -8.04 1.99
CA LEU A 121 1.32 -7.37 1.15
C LEU A 121 0.91 -8.21 -0.07
N PHE A 122 1.82 -9.02 -0.61
CA PHE A 122 1.54 -9.96 -1.70
C PHE A 122 1.80 -11.40 -1.26
N PRO A 123 1.05 -11.91 -0.27
CA PRO A 123 1.20 -13.30 0.11
C PRO A 123 0.86 -14.17 -1.10
N VAL A 124 1.77 -15.08 -1.46
CA VAL A 124 1.43 -16.11 -2.44
C VAL A 124 0.20 -16.82 -1.90
N PRO A 125 -0.91 -16.94 -2.67
CA PRO A 125 -2.04 -17.71 -2.20
C PRO A 125 -1.49 -19.11 -1.90
N ALA A 126 -1.58 -19.51 -0.63
CA ALA A 126 -1.04 -20.78 -0.17
C ALA A 126 -1.58 -21.86 -1.11
N ALA A 127 -0.70 -22.41 -1.95
CA ALA A 127 -1.06 -23.42 -2.94
C ALA A 127 -1.58 -24.63 -2.17
N GLY A 128 -2.90 -24.71 -2.04
CA GLY A 128 -3.57 -25.62 -1.14
C GLY A 128 -5.06 -25.68 -1.38
N SER A 129 -5.51 -25.62 -2.64
CA SER A 129 -6.78 -26.19 -3.14
C SER A 129 -6.95 -26.02 -4.65
N GLN A 130 -6.11 -26.69 -5.45
CA GLN A 130 -6.57 -27.15 -6.76
C GLN A 130 -6.13 -28.60 -6.96
N ALA A 131 -6.96 -29.51 -6.46
CA ALA A 131 -6.96 -30.89 -6.92
C ALA A 131 -7.40 -30.91 -8.40
N VAL A 132 -6.49 -30.65 -9.32
CA VAL A 132 -6.72 -31.01 -10.73
C VAL A 132 -6.26 -32.47 -10.87
N GLY A 133 -7.24 -33.34 -11.08
CA GLY A 133 -7.06 -34.78 -11.06
C GLY A 133 -5.98 -35.23 -12.06
N ARG A 134 -5.06 -36.08 -11.57
CA ARG A 134 -4.26 -36.97 -12.42
C ARG A 134 -5.22 -37.80 -13.26
N GLN A 135 -5.37 -37.50 -14.54
CA GLN A 135 -5.79 -38.51 -15.50
C GLN A 135 -4.53 -39.26 -15.96
N ILE A 136 -4.25 -40.37 -15.29
CA ILE A 136 -3.35 -41.40 -15.81
C ILE A 136 -4.08 -42.04 -16.99
N LYS A 137 -3.62 -41.77 -18.22
CA LYS A 137 -4.08 -42.49 -19.40
C LYS A 137 -3.18 -43.70 -19.61
N VAL A 138 -3.63 -44.85 -19.12
CA VAL A 138 -3.13 -46.16 -19.58
C VAL A 138 -3.76 -46.46 -20.94
N ARG A 139 -2.93 -46.57 -21.99
CA ARG A 139 -3.13 -47.43 -23.16
C ARG A 139 -1.79 -47.73 -23.81
#